data_AF-A0A918LSG4-F1
#
_entry.id   AF-A0A918LSG4-F1
#
_cell.length_a   1.000
_cell.length_b   1.000
_cell.length_c   1.000
_cell.angle_alpha   90.00
_cell.angle_beta   90.00
_cell.angle_gamma   90.00
#
_symmetry.space_group_name_H-M   'P 1'
#
loop_
_entity.id
_entity.type
_entity.pdbx_description
1 polymer ?
#
loop_
_entity_poly.entity_id
_entity_poly.type
_entity_poly.pdbx_seq_one_letter_code
_entity_poly.pdbx_strand_id
1 'polypeptide(L)'
;MTHIAKGANTPVPTAPLRIAVGRNRVPGVPAVSAAALLLDATGKVRGGADIVLNTRPAHPSGAVRHVGTGEGGGQLAEWLELDLPRIEPAVQRVLIAGSVDGGVFGQVPGLRAQVVSLDGAVVAHYDVTDASSETAFVLGEFYRRDGAWKFRAVGQGYDSGLAGLATDFGVVVGEAPPASGPVPLTGVTKTGSAPVGTATPPVPAPAAPHPAEPVPSAPEVATVTAPTDTLPWGAGFFDFEPRVYSGKGEKTVTVDLPFPPDCEPVILEARVQEYQFLHVQIVGRSSDVFCDDLPEFHSRALLVPPRKGGPLKMKVGHSGKWELTLRPLSAARPIGTGTVQGSAREVFIHTGGAAELKVRATDRHNGWFQLNHHQGDTPAELRRPAEELIHAWNGRRVKEKVRIPEGPLLLVIDKSRHEWEFTLDPLPVGESSPRAGRLWRGERPR
;
A
#
# COMPACT_ATOMS: atom_id res chain seq x y z
N MET A 1 -22.00 8.07 26.26
CA MET A 1 -20.90 9.05 26.48
C MET A 1 -19.63 8.41 25.96
N THR A 2 -18.90 9.08 25.07
CA THR A 2 -17.68 8.55 24.42
C THR A 2 -16.41 9.03 25.12
N HIS A 3 -16.49 10.09 25.94
CA HIS A 3 -15.40 10.52 26.81
C HIS A 3 -15.27 9.61 28.03
N ILE A 4 -14.05 9.19 28.33
CA ILE A 4 -13.72 8.32 29.47
C ILE A 4 -12.56 8.92 30.27
N ALA A 5 -12.63 8.79 31.59
CA ALA A 5 -11.57 9.21 32.49
C ALA A 5 -10.42 8.18 32.55
N LYS A 6 -9.25 8.60 33.04
CA LYS A 6 -8.12 7.70 33.31
C LYS A 6 -8.57 6.50 34.16
N GLY A 7 -8.20 5.30 33.73
CA GLY A 7 -8.58 4.03 34.35
C GLY A 7 -9.92 3.46 33.90
N ALA A 8 -10.83 4.27 33.35
CA ALA A 8 -12.13 3.83 32.88
C ALA A 8 -12.04 3.05 31.55
N ASN A 9 -13.05 2.23 31.27
CA ASN A 9 -13.15 1.45 30.04
C ASN A 9 -14.54 1.54 29.42
N THR A 10 -14.60 1.30 28.11
CA THR A 10 -15.84 1.25 27.33
C THR A 10 -15.78 0.07 26.35
N PRO A 11 -16.91 -0.60 26.05
CA PRO A 11 -16.98 -1.54 24.94
C PRO A 11 -16.65 -0.82 23.62
N VAL A 12 -15.98 -1.54 22.72
CA VAL A 12 -15.73 -1.09 21.34
C VAL A 12 -16.26 -2.14 20.37
N PRO A 13 -16.70 -1.76 19.16
CA PRO A 13 -17.15 -2.73 18.17
C PRO A 13 -15.98 -3.62 17.75
N THR A 14 -16.23 -4.91 17.58
CA THR A 14 -15.28 -5.86 16.97
C THR A 14 -15.26 -5.64 15.46
N ALA A 15 -14.63 -4.55 15.05
CA ALA A 15 -14.49 -4.11 13.67
C ALA A 15 -13.15 -3.37 13.53
N PRO A 16 -12.73 -3.01 12.31
CA PRO A 16 -11.61 -2.12 12.14
C PRO A 16 -11.87 -0.75 12.77
N LEU A 17 -10.87 -0.27 13.52
CA LEU A 17 -10.88 1.00 14.24
C LEU A 17 -9.62 1.80 13.90
N ARG A 18 -9.71 3.11 14.06
CA ARG A 18 -8.57 4.04 14.02
C ARG A 18 -8.35 4.65 15.38
N ILE A 19 -7.10 4.87 15.74
CA ILE A 19 -6.70 5.51 16.97
C ILE A 19 -5.83 6.71 16.64
N ALA A 20 -6.28 7.88 17.09
CA ALA A 20 -5.50 9.11 17.07
C ALA A 20 -4.84 9.33 18.42
N VAL A 21 -3.51 9.41 18.44
CA VAL A 21 -2.74 10.02 19.52
C VAL A 21 -2.57 11.49 19.16
N GLY A 22 -3.48 12.32 19.68
CA GLY A 22 -3.65 13.71 19.28
C GLY A 22 -2.96 14.71 20.21
N ARG A 23 -2.65 15.89 19.67
CA ARG A 23 -2.15 17.07 20.37
C ARG A 23 -2.56 18.35 19.66
N ASN A 24 -2.50 19.50 20.34
CA ASN A 24 -2.67 20.80 19.70
C ASN A 24 -1.43 21.17 18.87
N ARG A 25 -1.65 21.83 17.72
CA ARG A 25 -0.58 22.32 16.85
C ARG A 25 -0.08 23.66 17.34
N VAL A 26 1.00 23.65 18.12
CA VAL A 26 1.67 24.85 18.62
C VAL A 26 3.15 24.82 18.19
N PRO A 27 3.70 25.90 17.60
CA PRO A 27 5.12 25.96 17.26
C PRO A 27 6.03 25.71 18.47
N GLY A 28 7.10 24.95 18.28
CA GLY A 28 8.07 24.65 19.35
C GLY A 28 7.67 23.53 20.30
N VAL A 29 6.49 22.90 20.13
CA VAL A 29 6.09 21.72 20.91
C VAL A 29 6.80 20.46 20.39
N PRO A 30 7.37 19.61 21.28
CA PRO A 30 8.01 18.35 20.91
C PRO A 30 7.14 17.47 20.00
N ALA A 31 7.78 16.75 19.08
CA ALA A 31 7.08 15.78 18.26
C ALA A 31 6.63 14.60 19.12
N VAL A 32 5.44 14.07 18.85
CA VAL A 32 4.91 12.86 19.49
C VAL A 32 4.88 11.78 18.43
N SER A 33 5.42 10.61 18.75
CA SER A 33 5.35 9.40 17.93
C SER A 33 4.43 8.40 18.62
N ALA A 34 3.54 7.71 17.88
CA ALA A 34 2.68 6.66 18.43
C ALA A 34 3.23 5.27 18.14
N ALA A 35 2.85 4.33 19.00
CA ALA A 35 3.26 2.94 18.94
C ALA A 35 2.08 2.04 19.32
N ALA A 36 2.04 0.84 18.72
CA ALA A 36 1.19 -0.24 19.20
C ALA A 36 2.03 -1.46 19.59
N LEU A 37 1.79 -1.99 20.79
CA LEU A 37 2.45 -3.21 21.29
C LEU A 37 1.38 -4.29 21.44
N LEU A 38 1.54 -5.40 20.70
CA LEU A 38 0.65 -6.54 20.76
C LEU A 38 1.18 -7.51 21.83
N LEU A 39 0.40 -7.70 22.89
CA LEU A 39 0.81 -8.47 24.05
C LEU A 39 0.11 -9.82 24.11
N ASP A 40 0.86 -10.84 24.46
CA ASP A 40 0.34 -12.16 24.75
C ASP A 40 -0.33 -12.26 26.14
N ALA A 41 -0.70 -13.48 26.55
CA ALA A 41 -1.31 -13.73 27.84
C ALA A 41 -0.39 -13.44 29.05
N THR A 42 0.91 -13.36 28.86
CA THR A 42 1.88 -12.97 29.90
C THR A 42 1.98 -11.45 30.05
N GLY A 43 1.35 -10.68 29.15
CA GLY A 43 1.42 -9.23 29.11
C GLY A 43 2.70 -8.70 28.45
N LYS A 44 3.39 -9.52 27.65
CA LYS A 44 4.61 -9.13 26.94
C LYS A 44 4.47 -9.30 25.44
N VAL A 45 5.31 -8.60 24.68
CA VAL A 45 5.45 -8.84 23.24
C VAL A 45 6.14 -10.19 23.01
N ARG A 46 5.74 -10.93 21.96
CA ARG A 46 6.38 -12.23 21.64
C ARG A 46 7.71 -12.03 20.90
N GLY A 47 7.92 -10.84 20.35
CA GLY A 47 9.15 -10.42 19.68
C GLY A 47 8.96 -9.08 18.98
N GLY A 48 10.00 -8.59 18.29
CA GLY A 48 9.96 -7.29 17.61
C GLY A 48 8.88 -7.15 16.51
N ALA A 49 8.33 -8.26 16.03
CA ALA A 49 7.21 -8.27 15.09
C ALA A 49 5.90 -7.77 15.70
N ASP A 50 5.72 -7.89 17.02
CA ASP A 50 4.55 -7.42 17.76
C ASP A 50 4.62 -5.95 18.15
N ILE A 51 5.61 -5.21 17.62
CA ILE A 51 5.82 -3.80 17.87
C ILE A 51 5.58 -3.06 16.56
N VAL A 52 4.59 -2.17 16.55
CA VAL A 52 4.23 -1.34 15.39
C VAL A 52 4.56 0.11 15.71
N LEU A 53 5.41 0.72 14.87
CA LEU A 53 5.98 2.06 15.00
C LEU A 53 6.04 2.72 13.63
N ASN A 54 6.32 4.02 13.55
CA ASN A 54 6.54 4.70 12.26
C ASN A 54 7.62 4.03 11.37
N THR A 55 8.69 3.50 11.96
CA THR A 55 9.79 2.79 11.25
C THR A 55 9.48 1.33 10.96
N ARG A 56 8.49 0.75 11.63
CA ARG A 56 7.96 -0.60 11.40
C ARG A 56 6.44 -0.53 11.38
N PRO A 57 5.85 0.00 10.30
CA PRO A 57 4.49 0.50 10.32
C PRO A 57 3.44 -0.59 10.27
N ALA A 58 3.77 -1.86 10.10
CA ALA A 58 2.78 -2.92 10.00
C ALA A 58 3.15 -4.15 10.84
N HIS A 59 2.16 -4.69 11.53
CA HIS A 59 2.23 -6.04 12.10
C HIS A 59 2.13 -7.08 10.98
N PRO A 60 2.86 -8.20 11.02
CA PRO A 60 2.81 -9.23 9.97
C PRO A 60 1.43 -9.83 9.70
N SER A 61 0.52 -9.83 10.68
CA SER A 61 -0.86 -10.30 10.50
C SER A 61 -1.74 -9.31 9.70
N GLY A 62 -1.26 -8.08 9.49
CA GLY A 62 -2.04 -6.98 8.95
C GLY A 62 -3.08 -6.41 9.93
N ALA A 63 -3.18 -6.92 11.16
CA ALA A 63 -4.19 -6.49 12.13
C ALA A 63 -3.90 -5.13 12.77
N VAL A 64 -2.67 -4.64 12.74
CA VAL A 64 -2.26 -3.37 13.35
C VAL A 64 -1.30 -2.63 12.42
N ARG A 65 -1.56 -1.34 12.21
CA ARG A 65 -0.75 -0.49 11.33
C ARG A 65 -0.56 0.92 11.89
N HIS A 66 0.63 1.49 11.72
CA HIS A 66 0.92 2.90 11.89
C HIS A 66 0.70 3.63 10.56
N VAL A 67 -0.22 4.58 10.54
CA VAL A 67 -0.64 5.31 9.33
C VAL A 67 0.17 6.60 9.13
N GLY A 68 0.66 7.19 10.24
CA GLY A 68 1.44 8.42 10.23
C GLY A 68 0.70 9.61 10.81
N THR A 69 1.29 10.79 10.63
CA THR A 69 0.79 12.05 11.18
C THR A 69 -0.30 12.67 10.30
N GLY A 70 -1.43 13.03 10.89
CA GLY A 70 -2.47 13.83 10.27
C GLY A 70 -2.62 15.20 10.96
N GLU A 71 -3.00 16.22 10.20
CA GLU A 71 -3.23 17.57 10.72
C GLU A 71 -4.65 18.06 10.38
N GLY A 72 -5.29 18.79 11.29
CA GLY A 72 -6.61 19.39 11.04
C GLY A 72 -7.14 20.18 12.24
N GLY A 73 -7.88 21.27 11.99
CA GLY A 73 -8.55 22.03 13.06
C GLY A 73 -7.61 22.61 14.13
N GLY A 74 -6.35 22.90 13.77
CA GLY A 74 -5.33 23.34 14.73
C GLY A 74 -4.75 22.21 15.60
N GLN A 75 -4.90 20.96 15.19
CA GLN A 75 -4.46 19.77 15.91
C GLN A 75 -3.60 18.86 15.01
N LEU A 76 -2.70 18.11 15.64
CA LEU A 76 -1.88 17.06 15.04
C LEU A 76 -2.25 15.74 15.70
N ALA A 77 -2.21 14.64 14.96
CA ALA A 77 -2.39 13.31 15.53
C ALA A 77 -1.53 12.28 14.80
N GLU A 78 -0.89 11.40 15.55
CA GLU A 78 -0.35 10.15 15.04
C GLU A 78 -1.46 9.11 14.97
N TRP A 79 -1.63 8.50 13.81
CA TRP A 79 -2.72 7.56 13.55
C TRP A 79 -2.25 6.11 13.54
N LEU A 80 -2.99 5.26 14.24
CA LEU A 80 -2.89 3.81 14.20
C LEU A 80 -4.21 3.24 13.67
N GLU A 81 -4.14 2.12 12.95
CA GLU A 81 -5.28 1.31 12.53
C GLU A 81 -5.21 -0.06 13.19
N LEU A 82 -6.33 -0.51 13.74
CA LEU A 82 -6.50 -1.79 14.41
C LEU A 82 -7.70 -2.55 13.81
N ASP A 83 -7.46 -3.66 13.13
CA ASP A 83 -8.48 -4.64 12.71
C ASP A 83 -8.66 -5.67 13.82
N LEU A 84 -9.52 -5.34 14.80
CA LEU A 84 -9.78 -6.18 15.98
C LEU A 84 -10.25 -7.62 15.65
N PRO A 85 -11.05 -7.86 14.60
CA PRO A 85 -11.33 -9.21 14.08
C PRO A 85 -10.10 -10.02 13.65
N ARG A 86 -9.10 -9.37 13.03
CA ARG A 86 -7.87 -10.06 12.54
C ARG A 86 -6.84 -10.34 13.63
N ILE A 87 -7.00 -9.76 14.82
CA ILE A 87 -6.08 -10.00 15.93
C ILE A 87 -6.14 -11.48 16.34
N GLU A 88 -5.00 -12.14 16.21
CA GLU A 88 -4.80 -13.55 16.55
C GLU A 88 -5.21 -13.86 17.99
N PRO A 89 -5.77 -15.05 18.28
CA PRO A 89 -6.13 -15.45 19.65
C PRO A 89 -4.97 -15.41 20.66
N ALA A 90 -3.72 -15.52 20.19
CA ALA A 90 -2.54 -15.44 21.05
C ALA A 90 -2.33 -14.03 21.63
N VAL A 91 -2.82 -12.98 20.95
CA VAL A 91 -2.74 -11.59 21.42
C VAL A 91 -3.95 -11.29 22.30
N GLN A 92 -3.70 -10.98 23.56
CA GLN A 92 -4.75 -10.69 24.55
C GLN A 92 -5.00 -9.19 24.71
N ARG A 93 -3.97 -8.38 24.50
CA ARG A 93 -4.02 -6.92 24.67
C ARG A 93 -3.25 -6.22 23.55
N VAL A 94 -3.72 -5.05 23.14
CA VAL A 94 -2.95 -4.13 22.28
C VAL A 94 -2.83 -2.80 23.00
N LEU A 95 -1.61 -2.45 23.38
CA LEU A 95 -1.32 -1.16 24.02
C LEU A 95 -1.14 -0.09 22.96
N ILE A 96 -1.66 1.09 23.25
CA ILE A 96 -1.40 2.32 22.52
C ILE A 96 -0.45 3.17 23.35
N ALA A 97 0.79 3.25 22.89
CA ALA A 97 1.85 4.01 23.52
C ALA A 97 2.22 5.23 22.68
N GLY A 98 2.85 6.22 23.33
CA GLY A 98 3.43 7.38 22.67
C GLY A 98 4.78 7.72 23.29
N SER A 99 5.66 8.34 22.51
CA SER A 99 6.92 8.91 22.96
C SER A 99 7.10 10.32 22.42
N VAL A 100 7.90 11.13 23.11
CA VAL A 100 8.29 12.47 22.64
C VAL A 100 9.74 12.52 22.22
N ASP A 101 10.01 13.18 21.09
CA ASP A 101 11.37 13.43 20.61
C ASP A 101 11.78 14.86 20.96
N GLY A 102 12.79 15.00 21.84
CA GLY A 102 13.38 16.29 22.20
C GLY A 102 12.65 17.11 23.27
N GLY A 103 11.93 16.48 24.20
CA GLY A 103 11.25 17.16 25.31
C GLY A 103 10.52 16.19 26.25
N VAL A 104 9.50 16.68 26.97
CA VAL A 104 8.64 15.90 27.88
C VAL A 104 7.16 16.08 27.55
N PHE A 105 6.31 15.13 27.92
CA PHE A 105 4.86 15.19 27.62
C PHE A 105 4.14 16.37 28.28
N GLY A 106 4.62 16.89 29.42
CA GLY A 106 4.09 18.10 30.04
C GLY A 106 4.21 19.37 29.16
N GLN A 107 5.03 19.34 28.11
CA GLN A 107 5.13 20.41 27.11
C GLN A 107 4.18 20.23 25.92
N VAL A 108 3.40 19.13 25.87
CA VAL A 108 2.52 18.78 24.76
C VAL A 108 1.07 19.15 25.09
N PRO A 109 0.58 20.32 24.66
CA PRO A 109 -0.78 20.75 24.96
C PRO A 109 -1.82 19.88 24.26
N GLY A 110 -2.90 19.55 24.96
CA GLY A 110 -4.04 18.83 24.41
C GLY A 110 -3.74 17.37 24.04
N LEU A 111 -2.79 16.73 24.73
CA LEU A 111 -2.49 15.32 24.56
C LEU A 111 -3.74 14.47 24.83
N ARG A 112 -4.08 13.57 23.90
CA ARG A 112 -5.28 12.74 24.00
C ARG A 112 -5.16 11.46 23.18
N ALA A 113 -5.91 10.44 23.57
CA ALA A 113 -6.16 9.25 22.76
C ALA A 113 -7.62 9.21 22.33
N GLN A 114 -7.87 9.04 21.04
CA GLN A 114 -9.21 8.97 20.48
C GLN A 114 -9.35 7.74 19.61
N VAL A 115 -10.34 6.89 19.92
CA VAL A 115 -10.72 5.73 19.11
C VAL A 115 -11.91 6.11 18.25
N VAL A 116 -11.79 5.90 16.95
CA VAL A 116 -12.83 6.21 15.96
C VAL A 116 -13.10 4.99 15.09
N SER A 117 -14.35 4.80 14.70
CA SER A 117 -14.73 3.81 13.68
C SER A 117 -14.39 4.31 12.27
N LEU A 118 -14.43 3.42 11.28
CA LEU A 118 -14.08 3.75 9.88
C LEU A 118 -15.01 4.81 9.24
N ASP A 119 -16.25 4.91 9.71
CA ASP A 119 -17.22 5.94 9.30
C ASP A 119 -16.97 7.31 9.98
N GLY A 120 -15.96 7.39 10.86
CA GLY A 120 -15.55 8.61 11.55
C GLY A 120 -16.26 8.86 12.89
N ALA A 121 -17.14 7.95 13.36
CA ALA A 121 -17.77 8.11 14.66
C ALA A 121 -16.76 7.89 15.80
N VAL A 122 -16.80 8.76 16.81
CA VAL A 122 -15.93 8.63 17.99
C VAL A 122 -16.49 7.53 18.89
N VAL A 123 -15.70 6.50 19.12
CA VAL A 123 -16.05 5.37 19.99
C VAL A 123 -15.57 5.62 21.42
N ALA A 124 -14.34 6.11 21.57
CA ALA A 124 -13.76 6.48 22.85
C ALA A 124 -12.90 7.74 22.70
N HIS A 125 -12.88 8.57 23.73
CA HIS A 125 -12.07 9.78 23.81
C HIS A 125 -11.50 9.90 25.21
N TYR A 126 -10.19 10.09 25.34
CA TYR A 126 -9.49 10.24 26.61
C TYR A 126 -8.49 11.38 26.52
N ASP A 127 -8.68 12.42 27.31
CA ASP A 127 -7.73 13.53 27.44
C ASP A 127 -6.72 13.22 28.54
N VAL A 128 -5.43 13.38 28.21
CA VAL A 128 -4.33 13.24 29.17
C VAL A 128 -4.05 14.62 29.76
N THR A 129 -4.48 14.84 31.00
CA THR A 129 -4.34 16.14 31.68
C THR A 129 -3.29 16.13 32.78
N ASP A 130 -2.70 14.97 33.08
CA ASP A 130 -1.78 14.73 34.19
C ASP A 130 -0.35 14.40 33.73
N ALA A 131 -0.03 14.59 32.44
CA ALA A 131 1.33 14.43 31.93
C ALA A 131 2.27 15.53 32.45
N SER A 132 3.50 15.15 32.78
CA SER A 132 4.49 15.98 33.43
C SER A 132 5.90 15.78 32.83
N SER A 133 6.84 15.16 33.56
CA SER A 133 8.23 14.95 33.15
C SER A 133 8.46 13.74 32.24
N GLU A 134 7.42 12.97 31.94
CA GLU A 134 7.58 11.68 31.28
C GLU A 134 7.89 11.84 29.79
N THR A 135 8.70 10.92 29.25
CA THR A 135 9.11 10.94 27.83
C THR A 135 8.51 9.78 27.01
N ALA A 136 7.91 8.80 27.69
CA ALA A 136 7.06 7.78 27.10
C ALA A 136 5.75 7.65 27.91
N PHE A 137 4.68 7.23 27.24
CA PHE A 137 3.34 7.14 27.83
C PHE A 137 2.58 5.94 27.27
N VAL A 138 1.86 5.22 28.11
CA VAL A 138 0.79 4.30 27.69
C VAL A 138 -0.53 5.06 27.82
N LEU A 139 -1.11 5.42 26.68
CA LEU A 139 -2.33 6.23 26.64
C LEU A 139 -3.57 5.36 26.88
N GLY A 140 -3.59 4.17 26.29
CA GLY A 140 -4.73 3.26 26.41
C GLY A 140 -4.41 1.85 25.96
N GLU A 141 -5.39 0.97 26.11
CA GLU A 141 -5.28 -0.43 25.71
C GLU A 141 -6.59 -0.99 25.18
N PHE A 142 -6.48 -1.85 24.17
CA PHE A 142 -7.54 -2.75 23.77
C PHE A 142 -7.33 -4.10 24.43
N TYR A 143 -8.39 -4.68 24.98
CA TYR A 143 -8.34 -6.00 25.60
C TYR A 143 -9.65 -6.76 25.38
N ARG A 144 -9.55 -8.09 25.37
CA ARG A 144 -10.74 -8.96 25.32
C ARG A 144 -11.22 -9.27 26.73
N ARG A 145 -12.53 -9.20 26.93
CA ARG A 145 -13.21 -9.66 28.14
C ARG A 145 -14.57 -10.22 27.77
N ASP A 146 -14.85 -11.45 28.21
CA ASP A 146 -16.11 -12.16 27.95
C ASP A 146 -16.46 -12.23 26.45
N GLY A 147 -15.44 -12.43 25.59
CA GLY A 147 -15.60 -12.52 24.14
C GLY A 147 -15.75 -11.19 23.40
N ALA A 148 -15.80 -10.06 24.11
CA ALA A 148 -15.92 -8.73 23.52
C ALA A 148 -14.64 -7.90 23.69
N TRP A 149 -14.37 -7.03 22.72
CA TRP A 149 -13.29 -6.05 22.81
C TRP A 149 -13.72 -4.82 23.62
N LYS A 150 -12.79 -4.33 24.44
CA LYS A 150 -12.93 -3.10 25.21
C LYS A 150 -11.72 -2.21 25.03
N PHE A 151 -11.93 -0.91 25.09
CA PHE A 151 -10.85 0.08 25.21
C PHE A 151 -10.82 0.63 26.64
N ARG A 152 -9.63 0.73 27.23
CA ARG A 152 -9.40 1.35 28.53
C ARG A 152 -8.41 2.51 28.40
N ALA A 153 -8.75 3.64 29.01
CA ALA A 153 -7.82 4.74 29.21
C ALA A 153 -6.83 4.36 30.32
N VAL A 154 -5.53 4.32 30.02
CA VAL A 154 -4.50 3.88 30.97
C VAL A 154 -3.83 5.08 31.61
N GLY A 155 -3.26 5.97 30.80
CA GLY A 155 -2.65 7.21 31.25
C GLY A 155 -1.37 7.03 32.08
N GLN A 156 -0.54 6.03 31.78
CA GLN A 156 0.67 5.74 32.56
C GLN A 156 1.90 6.32 31.87
N GLY A 157 2.57 7.27 32.51
CA GLY A 157 3.82 7.85 32.03
C GLY A 157 5.06 7.11 32.54
N TYR A 158 6.17 7.27 31.81
CA TYR A 158 7.48 6.71 32.11
C TYR A 158 8.56 7.80 32.05
N ASP A 159 9.13 8.17 33.20
CA ASP A 159 10.27 9.09 33.28
C ASP A 159 11.54 8.48 32.65
N SER A 160 11.71 7.16 32.78
CA SER A 160 12.76 6.38 32.11
C SER A 160 12.55 6.27 30.58
N GLY A 161 11.49 6.88 30.04
CA GLY A 161 11.18 6.91 28.63
C GLY A 161 10.91 5.55 28.02
N LEU A 162 11.19 5.44 26.71
CA LEU A 162 10.91 4.25 25.94
C LEU A 162 11.64 3.01 26.48
N ALA A 163 12.81 3.18 27.11
CA ALA A 163 13.58 2.08 27.68
C ALA A 163 12.87 1.40 28.85
N GLY A 164 12.24 2.17 29.75
CA GLY A 164 11.44 1.60 30.84
C GLY A 164 10.17 0.94 30.33
N LEU A 165 9.46 1.61 29.40
CA LEU A 165 8.27 1.03 28.76
C LEU A 165 8.60 -0.28 28.03
N ALA A 166 9.71 -0.30 27.28
CA ALA A 166 10.21 -1.48 26.60
C ALA A 166 10.47 -2.64 27.58
N THR A 167 11.11 -2.34 28.71
CA THR A 167 11.42 -3.33 29.75
C THR A 167 10.16 -3.96 30.34
N ASP A 168 9.16 -3.14 30.68
CA ASP A 168 7.90 -3.60 31.28
C ASP A 168 7.11 -4.53 30.35
N PHE A 169 7.19 -4.30 29.03
CA PHE A 169 6.46 -5.08 28.03
C PHE A 169 7.31 -6.11 27.28
N GLY A 170 8.55 -6.37 27.72
CA GLY A 170 9.40 -7.43 27.19
C GLY A 170 10.03 -7.14 25.83
N VAL A 171 10.18 -5.87 25.46
CA VAL A 171 10.89 -5.45 24.25
C VAL A 171 12.40 -5.51 24.51
N VAL A 172 13.09 -6.42 23.83
CA VAL A 172 14.56 -6.48 23.87
C VAL A 172 15.11 -5.41 22.92
N VAL A 173 15.70 -4.35 23.48
CA VAL A 173 16.45 -3.36 22.68
C VAL A 173 17.76 -4.00 22.26
N GLY A 174 17.89 -4.36 20.98
CA GLY A 174 19.17 -4.78 20.41
C GLY A 174 20.14 -3.60 20.43
N GLU A 175 21.20 -3.72 21.22
CA GLU A 175 22.33 -2.80 21.21
C GLU A 175 22.93 -2.75 19.79
N ALA A 176 23.12 -1.55 19.25
CA ALA A 176 23.81 -1.37 17.97
C ALA A 176 25.23 -1.95 18.09
N PRO A 177 25.73 -2.71 17.10
CA PRO A 177 27.12 -3.15 17.13
C PRO A 177 28.01 -1.91 17.20
N PRO A 178 29.04 -1.89 18.06
CA PRO A 178 29.94 -0.74 18.15
C PRO A 178 30.56 -0.48 16.78
N ALA A 179 30.58 0.80 16.41
CA ALA A 179 31.22 1.29 15.19
C ALA A 179 32.60 0.63 15.04
N SER A 180 32.79 -0.08 13.92
CA SER A 180 34.07 -0.67 13.58
C SER A 180 35.10 0.46 13.42
N GLY A 181 35.93 0.64 14.45
CA GLY A 181 37.18 1.37 14.33
C GLY A 181 38.12 0.65 13.34
N PRO A 182 39.14 1.36 12.83
CA PRO A 182 40.02 0.81 11.80
C PRO A 182 40.85 -0.35 12.36
N VAL A 183 40.71 -1.53 11.76
CA VAL A 183 41.59 -2.69 12.01
C VAL A 183 42.92 -2.50 11.28
N PRO A 184 44.07 -2.54 11.96
CA PRO A 184 45.37 -2.55 11.29
C PRO A 184 45.64 -3.93 10.65
N LEU A 185 45.97 -3.93 9.36
CA LEU A 185 46.51 -5.10 8.67
C LEU A 185 47.90 -5.44 9.22
N THR A 186 48.06 -6.63 9.80
CA THR A 186 49.36 -7.28 9.96
C THR A 186 49.26 -8.75 9.55
N GLY A 187 50.22 -9.19 8.73
CA GLY A 187 50.46 -10.61 8.45
C GLY A 187 50.29 -11.06 6.99
N VAL A 188 51.05 -10.50 6.05
CA VAL A 188 51.33 -11.17 4.77
C VAL A 188 52.53 -12.09 4.97
N THR A 189 52.35 -13.40 4.77
CA THR A 189 53.45 -14.30 4.38
C THR A 189 53.04 -15.19 3.20
N LYS A 190 53.80 -15.03 2.13
CA LYS A 190 53.85 -15.80 0.87
C LYS A 190 54.50 -17.16 1.18
N THR A 191 54.13 -18.31 0.63
CA THR A 191 54.57 -18.90 -0.68
C THR A 191 54.17 -20.39 -0.59
N GLY A 192 53.53 -21.04 -1.56
CA GLY A 192 54.23 -21.67 -2.69
C GLY A 192 53.52 -22.95 -3.17
N SER A 193 53.65 -23.16 -4.47
CA SER A 193 53.26 -24.22 -5.43
C SER A 193 52.82 -25.63 -5.00
N ALA A 194 51.93 -26.19 -5.85
CA ALA A 194 51.47 -27.57 -5.97
C ALA A 194 52.57 -28.59 -6.35
N PRO A 195 52.27 -29.91 -6.34
CA PRO A 195 51.84 -30.55 -7.59
C PRO A 195 50.76 -31.66 -7.48
N VAL A 196 50.35 -32.09 -8.67
CA VAL A 196 49.29 -33.04 -9.09
C VAL A 196 49.55 -34.50 -8.69
N GLY A 197 48.48 -35.28 -8.45
CA GLY A 197 48.50 -36.74 -8.41
C GLY A 197 47.12 -37.36 -8.67
N THR A 198 47.02 -38.17 -9.73
CA THR A 198 45.88 -38.91 -10.28
C THR A 198 45.63 -40.27 -9.60
N ALA A 199 44.37 -40.72 -9.45
CA ALA A 199 43.92 -42.13 -9.66
C ALA A 199 42.41 -42.36 -9.42
N THR A 200 41.81 -43.22 -10.24
CA THR A 200 40.50 -43.92 -10.12
C THR A 200 40.75 -45.41 -10.48
N PRO A 201 39.80 -46.39 -10.43
CA PRO A 201 38.81 -46.90 -9.45
C PRO A 201 39.17 -48.36 -8.96
N PRO A 202 38.32 -49.11 -8.21
CA PRO A 202 37.53 -50.19 -8.86
C PRO A 202 36.16 -50.57 -8.21
N VAL A 203 35.32 -51.27 -9.00
CA VAL A 203 34.09 -52.08 -8.71
C VAL A 203 34.24 -53.34 -9.63
N PRO A 204 33.80 -54.63 -9.38
CA PRO A 204 32.40 -55.06 -9.05
C PRO A 204 32.09 -56.45 -8.37
N ALA A 205 30.80 -56.62 -7.99
CA ALA A 205 29.89 -57.83 -8.06
C ALA A 205 30.05 -59.07 -7.12
N PRO A 206 29.03 -59.97 -6.91
CA PRO A 206 27.73 -60.15 -7.61
C PRO A 206 26.43 -60.40 -6.78
N ALA A 207 25.28 -60.46 -7.50
CA ALA A 207 23.86 -60.72 -7.16
C ALA A 207 23.54 -62.19 -6.72
N ALA A 208 22.34 -62.62 -6.26
CA ALA A 208 20.92 -62.45 -6.65
C ALA A 208 19.99 -63.14 -5.56
N PRO A 209 18.65 -63.39 -5.72
CA PRO A 209 17.66 -63.01 -6.74
C PRO A 209 16.28 -62.46 -6.21
N HIS A 210 15.49 -61.89 -7.13
CA HIS A 210 14.06 -61.51 -7.04
C HIS A 210 13.10 -62.72 -7.22
N PRO A 211 11.81 -62.69 -6.77
CA PRO A 211 10.67 -62.00 -7.44
C PRO A 211 9.65 -61.38 -6.42
N ALA A 212 8.63 -60.56 -6.71
CA ALA A 212 7.88 -60.12 -7.89
C ALA A 212 7.27 -58.71 -7.64
N GLU A 213 6.95 -57.96 -8.69
CA GLU A 213 6.31 -56.63 -8.66
C GLU A 213 4.83 -56.65 -8.23
N PRO A 214 4.29 -55.52 -7.72
CA PRO A 214 3.32 -54.78 -8.53
C PRO A 214 3.43 -53.22 -8.47
N VAL A 215 3.33 -52.61 -9.66
CA VAL A 215 2.72 -51.31 -10.08
C VAL A 215 3.10 -50.00 -9.34
N PRO A 216 3.64 -48.97 -10.04
CA PRO A 216 3.92 -47.66 -9.45
C PRO A 216 2.65 -46.80 -9.32
N SER A 217 2.35 -46.35 -8.10
CA SER A 217 1.43 -45.24 -7.86
C SER A 217 2.05 -43.92 -8.32
N ALA A 218 1.22 -43.10 -8.96
CA ALA A 218 1.52 -41.79 -9.51
C ALA A 218 2.24 -40.84 -8.53
N PRO A 219 3.09 -39.93 -9.03
CA PRO A 219 3.72 -38.93 -8.17
C PRO A 219 2.65 -38.03 -7.57
N GLU A 220 2.66 -37.99 -6.23
CA GLU A 220 1.94 -37.03 -5.42
C GLU A 220 2.31 -35.63 -5.90
N VAL A 221 1.32 -34.97 -6.52
CA VAL A 221 1.41 -33.57 -6.93
C VAL A 221 1.59 -32.78 -5.64
N ALA A 222 2.84 -32.40 -5.36
CA ALA A 222 3.13 -31.31 -4.45
C ALA A 222 2.32 -30.12 -4.96
N THR A 223 1.24 -29.80 -4.26
CA THR A 223 0.55 -28.52 -4.38
C THR A 223 1.57 -27.46 -4.02
N VAL A 224 2.23 -26.94 -5.05
CA VAL A 224 2.87 -25.63 -5.01
C VAL A 224 1.76 -24.68 -4.60
N THR A 225 1.80 -24.25 -3.33
CA THR A 225 1.09 -23.07 -2.87
C THR A 225 1.54 -21.96 -3.80
N ALA A 226 0.66 -21.53 -4.69
CA ALA A 226 0.89 -20.36 -5.51
C ALA A 226 1.27 -19.20 -4.56
N PRO A 227 2.34 -18.44 -4.85
CA PRO A 227 2.55 -17.20 -4.11
C PRO A 227 1.29 -16.36 -4.31
N THR A 228 0.61 -16.04 -3.22
CA THR A 228 -0.35 -14.93 -3.24
C THR A 228 0.50 -13.70 -3.52
N ASP A 229 0.60 -13.30 -4.79
CA ASP A 229 1.07 -12.00 -5.21
C ASP A 229 0.08 -10.97 -4.64
N THR A 230 0.22 -10.65 -3.36
CA THR A 230 -0.37 -9.44 -2.81
C THR A 230 0.29 -8.30 -3.55
N LEU A 231 -0.46 -7.72 -4.48
CA LEU A 231 -0.11 -6.46 -5.13
C LEU A 231 0.31 -5.49 -4.02
N PRO A 232 1.45 -4.80 -4.16
CA PRO A 232 1.87 -3.81 -3.17
C PRO A 232 0.86 -2.66 -3.08
N TRP A 233 -0.01 -2.51 -4.07
CA TRP A 233 -1.08 -1.51 -4.10
C TRP A 233 -2.48 -2.15 -4.05
N GLY A 234 -3.42 -1.46 -3.41
CA GLY A 234 -4.84 -1.81 -3.39
C GLY A 234 -5.29 -2.80 -2.32
N ALA A 235 -4.46 -3.74 -1.85
CA ALA A 235 -4.82 -4.65 -0.75
C ALA A 235 -4.42 -4.13 0.66
N GLY A 236 -3.98 -2.88 0.77
CA GLY A 236 -3.53 -2.29 2.04
C GLY A 236 -3.44 -0.77 2.12
N PHE A 237 -3.60 -0.04 1.00
CA PHE A 237 -3.59 1.43 1.00
C PHE A 237 -5.01 2.01 1.08
N PHE A 238 -5.91 1.62 0.18
CA PHE A 238 -7.34 1.95 0.17
C PHE A 238 -8.12 0.88 -0.63
N ASP A 239 -8.61 -0.12 0.08
CA ASP A 239 -9.45 -1.18 -0.49
C ASP A 239 -10.93 -0.94 -0.15
N PHE A 240 -11.83 -1.26 -1.09
CA PHE A 240 -13.27 -1.14 -0.92
C PHE A 240 -14.04 -1.99 -1.91
N GLU A 241 -15.23 -2.45 -1.52
CA GLU A 241 -16.15 -3.12 -2.44
C GLU A 241 -16.56 -2.18 -3.58
N PRO A 242 -16.52 -2.63 -4.85
CA PRO A 242 -16.87 -1.80 -6.00
C PRO A 242 -18.21 -1.08 -5.83
N ARG A 243 -18.22 0.22 -6.09
CA ARG A 243 -19.41 1.07 -5.97
C ARG A 243 -19.98 1.38 -7.35
N VAL A 244 -21.22 0.97 -7.59
CA VAL A 244 -21.91 1.16 -8.87
C VAL A 244 -22.84 2.35 -8.78
N TYR A 245 -22.74 3.25 -9.75
CA TYR A 245 -23.61 4.40 -9.93
C TYR A 245 -24.22 4.35 -11.32
N SER A 246 -25.52 4.56 -11.43
CA SER A 246 -26.19 4.56 -12.73
C SER A 246 -27.13 5.76 -12.89
N GLY A 247 -27.42 6.07 -14.15
CA GLY A 247 -28.32 7.15 -14.50
C GLY A 247 -28.60 7.22 -16.00
N LYS A 248 -29.35 8.25 -16.37
CA LYS A 248 -29.66 8.60 -17.75
C LYS A 248 -29.54 10.10 -17.89
N GLY A 249 -29.01 10.57 -19.02
CA GLY A 249 -28.84 12.00 -19.22
C GLY A 249 -27.71 12.58 -18.36
N GLU A 250 -27.72 13.91 -18.24
CA GLU A 250 -26.80 14.62 -17.36
C GLU A 250 -27.20 14.44 -15.88
N LYS A 251 -26.23 14.11 -15.02
CA LYS A 251 -26.45 13.93 -13.59
C LYS A 251 -25.20 14.26 -12.79
N THR A 252 -25.39 14.80 -11.60
CA THR A 252 -24.31 14.85 -10.59
C THR A 252 -24.41 13.62 -9.69
N VAL A 253 -23.35 12.82 -9.68
CA VAL A 253 -23.16 11.67 -8.80
C VAL A 253 -22.36 12.12 -7.59
N THR A 254 -22.87 11.83 -6.39
CA THR A 254 -22.07 11.93 -5.17
C THR A 254 -21.60 10.52 -4.84
N VAL A 255 -20.28 10.34 -4.80
CA VAL A 255 -19.67 9.07 -4.44
C VAL A 255 -19.89 8.86 -2.94
N ASP A 256 -20.58 7.78 -2.61
CA ASP A 256 -20.88 7.32 -1.25
C ASP A 256 -19.71 6.53 -0.64
N LEU A 257 -18.49 7.00 -0.89
CA LEU A 257 -17.26 6.43 -0.37
C LEU A 257 -16.44 7.55 0.29
N PRO A 258 -16.08 7.43 1.59
CA PRO A 258 -15.28 8.43 2.26
C PRO A 258 -13.81 8.26 1.85
N PHE A 259 -13.37 8.98 0.82
CA PHE A 259 -11.97 8.97 0.43
C PHE A 259 -11.09 9.51 1.56
N PRO A 260 -10.08 8.75 2.03
CA PRO A 260 -9.09 9.28 2.96
C PRO A 260 -8.29 10.43 2.32
N PRO A 261 -7.76 11.36 3.13
CA PRO A 261 -6.75 12.28 2.66
C PRO A 261 -5.58 11.54 2.03
N ASP A 262 -5.09 12.06 0.90
CA ASP A 262 -3.96 11.54 0.13
C ASP A 262 -4.00 10.03 -0.18
N CYS A 263 -5.20 9.42 -0.23
CA CYS A 263 -5.38 8.05 -0.71
C CYS A 263 -4.86 7.86 -2.14
N GLU A 264 -4.60 6.62 -2.51
CA GLU A 264 -4.12 6.30 -3.85
C GLU A 264 -5.21 6.60 -4.89
N PRO A 265 -4.85 6.65 -6.18
CA PRO A 265 -5.85 6.65 -7.22
C PRO A 265 -6.72 5.39 -7.17
N VAL A 266 -7.95 5.52 -7.64
CA VAL A 266 -8.91 4.43 -7.80
C VAL A 266 -9.24 4.28 -9.27
N ILE A 267 -9.87 3.17 -9.65
CA ILE A 267 -10.26 2.94 -11.04
C ILE A 267 -11.72 3.35 -11.20
N LEU A 268 -11.99 4.23 -12.15
CA LEU A 268 -13.36 4.50 -12.60
C LEU A 268 -13.59 3.74 -13.91
N GLU A 269 -14.40 2.69 -13.83
CA GLU A 269 -14.90 1.96 -14.98
C GLU A 269 -16.20 2.61 -15.45
N ALA A 270 -16.29 2.95 -16.73
CA ALA A 270 -17.49 3.48 -17.35
C ALA A 270 -18.08 2.48 -18.33
N ARG A 271 -19.40 2.34 -18.28
CA ARG A 271 -20.22 1.60 -19.25
C ARG A 271 -21.37 2.48 -19.72
N VAL A 272 -21.62 2.53 -21.02
CA VAL A 272 -22.74 3.30 -21.59
C VAL A 272 -23.64 2.41 -22.45
N GLN A 273 -24.81 2.92 -22.81
CA GLN A 273 -25.66 2.30 -23.83
C GLN A 273 -25.72 3.26 -25.02
N GLU A 274 -25.48 2.72 -26.22
CA GLU A 274 -25.43 3.46 -27.49
C GLU A 274 -24.18 4.34 -27.65
N TYR A 275 -23.78 4.56 -28.91
CA TYR A 275 -22.49 5.19 -29.23
C TYR A 275 -22.62 6.69 -29.14
N GLN A 276 -22.43 7.25 -27.95
CA GLN A 276 -22.46 8.69 -27.72
C GLN A 276 -21.33 9.15 -26.80
N PHE A 277 -21.04 10.45 -26.86
CA PHE A 277 -20.02 11.11 -26.07
C PHE A 277 -20.29 10.93 -24.57
N LEU A 278 -19.26 10.54 -23.82
CA LEU A 278 -19.28 10.47 -22.36
C LEU A 278 -18.35 11.54 -21.79
N HIS A 279 -18.92 12.39 -20.96
CA HIS A 279 -18.19 13.36 -20.17
C HIS A 279 -18.32 13.01 -18.69
N VAL A 280 -17.20 12.86 -17.99
CA VAL A 280 -17.18 12.70 -16.54
C VAL A 280 -16.14 13.64 -15.95
N GLN A 281 -16.58 14.55 -15.09
CA GLN A 281 -15.72 15.56 -14.47
C GLN A 281 -15.88 15.55 -12.96
N ILE A 282 -14.76 15.64 -12.24
CA ILE A 282 -14.77 15.87 -10.79
C ILE A 282 -15.15 17.33 -10.53
N VAL A 283 -16.20 17.57 -9.74
CA VAL A 283 -16.66 18.92 -9.40
C VAL A 283 -15.53 19.70 -8.72
N GLY A 284 -15.24 20.90 -9.23
CA GLY A 284 -14.16 21.75 -8.72
C GLY A 284 -12.79 21.48 -9.34
N ARG A 285 -12.69 20.59 -10.35
CA ARG A 285 -11.49 20.42 -11.17
C ARG A 285 -11.75 20.88 -12.61
N SER A 286 -10.71 21.37 -13.26
CA SER A 286 -10.74 21.75 -14.69
C SER A 286 -10.50 20.57 -15.63
N SER A 287 -9.86 19.50 -15.15
CA SER A 287 -9.57 18.31 -15.92
C SER A 287 -10.70 17.27 -15.85
N ASP A 288 -11.04 16.70 -16.99
CA ASP A 288 -12.02 15.63 -17.09
C ASP A 288 -11.40 14.26 -16.82
N VAL A 289 -12.18 13.36 -16.21
CA VAL A 289 -11.83 11.95 -16.06
C VAL A 289 -12.15 11.21 -17.37
N PHE A 290 -13.34 11.43 -17.94
CA PHE A 290 -13.73 10.97 -19.27
C PHE A 290 -14.16 12.16 -20.13
N CYS A 291 -13.69 12.21 -21.38
CA CYS A 291 -14.05 13.27 -22.33
C CYS A 291 -13.88 12.74 -23.77
N ASP A 292 -14.56 11.63 -24.04
CA ASP A 292 -14.43 10.87 -25.27
C ASP A 292 -15.66 9.98 -25.49
N ASP A 293 -15.79 9.47 -26.72
CA ASP A 293 -16.68 8.37 -27.06
C ASP A 293 -16.02 7.04 -26.67
N LEU A 294 -16.80 6.17 -26.02
CA LEU A 294 -16.30 4.86 -25.59
C LEU A 294 -16.45 3.83 -26.72
N PRO A 295 -15.38 3.15 -27.15
CA PRO A 295 -15.50 1.99 -28.03
C PRO A 295 -16.12 0.82 -27.25
N GLU A 296 -17.00 0.06 -27.89
CA GLU A 296 -17.77 -1.05 -27.28
C GLU A 296 -18.46 -0.70 -25.95
N PHE A 297 -18.73 0.60 -25.76
CA PHE A 297 -19.38 1.17 -24.60
C PHE A 297 -18.67 0.92 -23.26
N HIS A 298 -17.37 0.66 -23.25
CA HIS A 298 -16.62 0.32 -22.04
C HIS A 298 -15.25 1.03 -22.00
N SER A 299 -14.84 1.52 -20.84
CA SER A 299 -13.52 2.15 -20.65
C SER A 299 -13.16 2.25 -19.17
N ARG A 300 -11.86 2.24 -18.86
CA ARG A 300 -11.34 2.33 -17.48
C ARG A 300 -10.33 3.45 -17.37
N ALA A 301 -10.55 4.38 -16.45
CA ALA A 301 -9.67 5.50 -16.21
C ALA A 301 -9.12 5.48 -14.78
N LEU A 302 -7.89 5.96 -14.62
CA LEU A 302 -7.32 6.22 -13.31
C LEU A 302 -7.94 7.52 -12.76
N LEU A 303 -8.74 7.39 -11.71
CA LEU A 303 -9.36 8.52 -11.01
C LEU A 303 -8.53 8.87 -9.78
N VAL A 304 -8.06 10.11 -9.70
CA VAL A 304 -7.31 10.60 -8.53
C VAL A 304 -8.27 11.29 -7.56
N PRO A 305 -8.56 10.77 -6.35
CA PRO A 305 -9.46 11.41 -5.39
C PRO A 305 -8.94 12.77 -4.89
N PRO A 306 -9.73 13.61 -4.19
CA PRO A 306 -9.24 14.87 -3.62
C PRO A 306 -8.14 14.63 -2.58
N ARG A 307 -7.08 15.46 -2.56
CA ARG A 307 -5.97 15.32 -1.59
C ARG A 307 -6.43 15.44 -0.14
N LYS A 308 -7.39 16.33 0.13
CA LYS A 308 -7.97 16.50 1.48
C LYS A 308 -8.89 15.34 1.90
N GLY A 309 -9.12 14.36 1.03
CA GLY A 309 -10.14 13.33 1.21
C GLY A 309 -11.56 13.92 1.17
N GLY A 310 -12.50 13.15 1.70
CA GLY A 310 -13.90 13.55 1.80
C GLY A 310 -14.73 13.23 0.55
N PRO A 311 -15.94 13.78 0.46
CA PRO A 311 -16.89 13.39 -0.57
C PRO A 311 -16.40 13.81 -1.95
N LEU A 312 -16.48 12.88 -2.90
CA LEU A 312 -16.23 13.15 -4.31
C LEU A 312 -17.55 13.34 -5.02
N LYS A 313 -17.71 14.47 -5.71
CA LYS A 313 -18.83 14.70 -6.62
C LYS A 313 -18.32 14.65 -8.05
N MET A 314 -19.03 13.93 -8.90
CA MET A 314 -18.75 13.81 -10.32
C MET A 314 -19.96 14.31 -11.11
N LYS A 315 -19.73 15.19 -12.08
CA LYS A 315 -20.72 15.52 -13.10
C LYS A 315 -20.56 14.53 -14.24
N VAL A 316 -21.65 13.88 -14.60
CA VAL A 316 -21.73 12.95 -15.72
C VAL A 316 -22.59 13.60 -16.79
N GLY A 317 -22.02 13.84 -17.96
CA GLY A 317 -22.70 14.30 -19.16
C GLY A 317 -22.75 13.17 -20.18
N HIS A 318 -23.95 12.65 -20.43
CA HIS A 318 -24.22 11.66 -21.46
C HIS A 318 -25.70 11.76 -21.83
N SER A 319 -26.08 11.49 -23.07
CA SER A 319 -27.48 11.58 -23.53
C SER A 319 -28.29 10.32 -23.23
N GLY A 320 -27.62 9.16 -23.19
CA GLY A 320 -28.20 7.85 -22.99
C GLY A 320 -28.18 7.39 -21.54
N LYS A 321 -28.28 6.06 -21.35
CA LYS A 321 -28.08 5.41 -20.05
C LYS A 321 -26.60 5.13 -19.83
N TRP A 322 -26.16 5.30 -18.60
CA TRP A 322 -24.77 5.09 -18.22
C TRP A 322 -24.68 4.42 -16.86
N GLU A 323 -23.56 3.73 -16.66
CA GLU A 323 -23.15 3.07 -15.43
C GLU A 323 -21.67 3.39 -15.20
N LEU A 324 -21.36 3.84 -13.99
CA LEU A 324 -20.00 4.07 -13.52
C LEU A 324 -19.74 3.13 -12.35
N THR A 325 -18.69 2.32 -12.44
CA THR A 325 -18.23 1.47 -11.35
C THR A 325 -16.91 1.99 -10.83
N LEU A 326 -16.91 2.47 -9.60
CA LEU A 326 -15.70 2.82 -8.88
C LEU A 326 -15.10 1.54 -8.27
N ARG A 327 -13.83 1.27 -8.54
CA ARG A 327 -13.12 0.07 -8.09
C ARG A 327 -11.83 0.44 -7.36
N PRO A 328 -11.39 -0.37 -6.38
CA PRO A 328 -10.08 -0.20 -5.77
C PRO A 328 -8.97 -0.41 -6.81
N LEU A 329 -7.77 0.07 -6.50
CA LEU A 329 -6.62 -0.03 -7.41
C LEU A 329 -6.18 -1.49 -7.63
N SER A 330 -6.48 -2.38 -6.68
CA SER A 330 -6.29 -3.83 -6.78
C SER A 330 -7.08 -4.47 -7.94
N ALA A 331 -8.09 -3.78 -8.48
CA ALA A 331 -8.83 -4.24 -9.65
C ALA A 331 -8.16 -3.91 -10.99
N ALA A 332 -6.96 -3.31 -10.96
CA ALA A 332 -6.16 -3.07 -12.17
C ALA A 332 -5.92 -4.38 -12.92
N ARG A 333 -5.97 -4.33 -14.26
CA ARG A 333 -5.81 -5.52 -15.09
C ARG A 333 -4.35 -5.98 -15.05
N PRO A 334 -4.03 -7.21 -14.62
CA PRO A 334 -2.65 -7.68 -14.68
C PRO A 334 -2.16 -7.69 -16.13
N ILE A 335 -0.93 -7.20 -16.35
CA ILE A 335 -0.22 -7.37 -17.61
C ILE A 335 0.99 -8.28 -17.36
N GLY A 336 0.92 -9.49 -17.91
CA GLY A 336 1.99 -10.48 -17.85
C GLY A 336 2.77 -10.54 -19.15
N THR A 337 3.68 -11.52 -19.24
CA THR A 337 4.39 -11.83 -20.48
C THR A 337 3.42 -12.29 -21.57
N GLY A 338 3.53 -11.73 -22.77
CA GLY A 338 2.67 -12.06 -23.91
C GLY A 338 1.90 -10.86 -24.46
N THR A 339 0.93 -11.13 -25.32
CA THR A 339 0.15 -10.11 -26.02
C THR A 339 -1.23 -9.94 -25.38
N VAL A 340 -1.58 -8.71 -25.03
CA VAL A 340 -2.90 -8.30 -24.56
C VAL A 340 -3.50 -7.28 -25.53
N GLN A 341 -4.80 -7.41 -25.79
CA GLN A 341 -5.55 -6.52 -26.67
C GLN A 341 -6.69 -5.87 -25.91
N GLY A 342 -7.12 -4.72 -26.41
CA GLY A 342 -8.27 -3.99 -25.91
C GLY A 342 -8.51 -2.74 -26.74
N SER A 343 -9.35 -1.87 -26.21
CA SER A 343 -9.68 -0.58 -26.82
C SER A 343 -9.87 0.45 -25.71
N ALA A 344 -9.97 1.73 -26.08
CA ALA A 344 -10.16 2.83 -25.14
C ALA A 344 -9.02 2.98 -24.12
N ARG A 345 -9.37 3.54 -22.96
CA ARG A 345 -8.52 3.65 -21.79
C ARG A 345 -8.56 2.37 -20.96
N GLU A 346 -7.42 2.02 -20.40
CA GLU A 346 -7.25 0.88 -19.50
C GLU A 346 -6.19 1.19 -18.46
N VAL A 347 -6.29 0.53 -17.30
CA VAL A 347 -5.34 0.60 -16.20
C VAL A 347 -4.79 -0.80 -15.96
N PHE A 348 -3.51 -0.98 -16.25
CA PHE A 348 -2.80 -2.23 -16.03
C PHE A 348 -1.92 -2.18 -14.79
N ILE A 349 -1.63 -3.36 -14.23
CA ILE A 349 -0.60 -3.55 -13.22
C ILE A 349 0.46 -4.55 -13.70
N HIS A 350 1.72 -4.13 -13.62
CA HIS A 350 2.90 -4.94 -13.91
C HIS A 350 3.67 -5.18 -12.62
N THR A 351 3.85 -6.44 -12.23
CA THR A 351 4.61 -6.87 -11.04
C THR A 351 5.91 -7.60 -11.39
N GLY A 352 6.17 -7.83 -12.67
CA GLY A 352 7.37 -8.55 -13.12
C GLY A 352 8.63 -7.68 -13.19
N GLY A 353 9.73 -8.30 -13.62
CA GLY A 353 10.99 -7.61 -13.90
C GLY A 353 10.88 -6.55 -15.01
N ALA A 354 11.97 -5.80 -15.23
CA ALA A 354 12.03 -4.83 -16.32
C ALA A 354 11.73 -5.49 -17.69
N ALA A 355 10.99 -4.79 -18.55
CA ALA A 355 10.49 -5.35 -19.80
C ALA A 355 10.50 -4.31 -20.95
N GLU A 356 10.52 -4.80 -22.19
CA GLU A 356 10.16 -4.03 -23.38
C GLU A 356 8.66 -4.20 -23.63
N LEU A 357 7.93 -3.09 -23.64
CA LEU A 357 6.52 -3.03 -24.02
C LEU A 357 6.41 -2.57 -25.47
N LYS A 358 5.95 -3.46 -26.34
CA LYS A 358 5.60 -3.15 -27.72
C LYS A 358 4.15 -2.69 -27.77
N VAL A 359 3.94 -1.47 -28.26
CA VAL A 359 2.61 -0.86 -28.33
C VAL A 359 2.21 -0.70 -29.79
N ARG A 360 1.08 -1.29 -30.16
CA ARG A 360 0.39 -1.05 -31.42
C ARG A 360 -0.98 -0.50 -31.10
N ALA A 361 -1.33 0.65 -31.62
CA ALA A 361 -2.67 1.20 -31.47
C ALA A 361 -3.17 1.74 -32.80
N THR A 362 -4.44 1.53 -33.12
CA THR A 362 -5.08 2.01 -34.35
C THR A 362 -6.43 2.62 -34.02
N ASP A 363 -6.65 3.83 -34.52
CA ASP A 363 -7.95 4.51 -34.45
C ASP A 363 -8.46 4.72 -35.88
N ARG A 364 -9.76 4.47 -36.07
CA ARG A 364 -10.44 4.76 -37.34
C ARG A 364 -10.54 6.27 -37.57
N HIS A 365 -10.44 7.05 -36.51
CA HIS A 365 -10.35 8.50 -36.52
C HIS A 365 -8.92 8.96 -36.19
N ASN A 366 -8.64 10.27 -36.35
CA ASN A 366 -7.37 10.82 -35.89
C ASN A 366 -7.48 11.07 -34.37
N GLY A 367 -7.12 10.08 -33.58
CA GLY A 367 -7.21 10.12 -32.12
C GLY A 367 -5.93 10.52 -31.42
N TRP A 368 -6.05 10.82 -30.13
CA TRP A 368 -4.93 10.95 -29.20
C TRP A 368 -4.63 9.60 -28.58
N PHE A 369 -3.35 9.27 -28.44
CA PHE A 369 -2.90 8.10 -27.69
C PHE A 369 -1.85 8.54 -26.67
N GLN A 370 -2.16 8.38 -25.39
CA GLN A 370 -1.26 8.72 -24.29
C GLN A 370 -1.14 7.51 -23.34
N LEU A 371 0.09 7.06 -23.14
CA LEU A 371 0.44 5.98 -22.21
C LEU A 371 1.44 6.52 -21.19
N ASN A 372 1.08 6.41 -19.92
CA ASN A 372 1.92 6.80 -18.80
C ASN A 372 2.23 5.59 -17.93
N HIS A 373 3.33 5.64 -17.18
CA HIS A 373 3.51 4.75 -16.04
C HIS A 373 3.46 5.51 -14.72
N HIS A 374 2.89 4.87 -13.71
CA HIS A 374 2.88 5.35 -12.34
C HIS A 374 3.61 4.33 -11.48
N GLN A 375 4.57 4.82 -10.69
CA GLN A 375 5.37 4.00 -9.80
C GLN A 375 5.65 4.77 -8.52
N GLY A 376 5.66 4.07 -7.41
CA GLY A 376 5.91 4.65 -6.10
C GLY A 376 5.51 3.70 -4.98
N ASP A 377 6.17 3.84 -3.85
CA ASP A 377 5.90 3.04 -2.66
C ASP A 377 4.77 3.64 -1.82
N THR A 378 4.37 4.89 -2.13
CA THR A 378 3.31 5.61 -1.41
C THR A 378 2.11 5.94 -2.30
N PRO A 379 0.90 6.04 -1.71
CA PRO A 379 -0.29 6.52 -2.41
C PRO A 379 -0.08 7.87 -3.09
N ALA A 380 0.70 8.75 -2.47
CA ALA A 380 0.96 10.10 -2.95
C ALA A 380 1.72 10.10 -4.29
N GLU A 381 2.65 9.18 -4.47
CA GLU A 381 3.47 9.03 -5.68
C GLU A 381 2.65 8.51 -6.85
N LEU A 382 1.73 7.56 -6.60
CA LEU A 382 0.85 7.02 -7.64
C LEU A 382 -0.13 8.06 -8.22
N ARG A 383 -0.37 9.17 -7.52
CA ARG A 383 -1.31 10.22 -7.95
C ARG A 383 -0.82 11.05 -9.13
N ARG A 384 0.42 10.88 -9.56
CA ARG A 384 0.98 11.51 -10.77
C ARG A 384 1.77 10.48 -11.56
N PRO A 385 1.81 10.61 -12.89
CA PRO A 385 2.66 9.75 -13.70
C PRO A 385 4.12 9.99 -13.32
N ALA A 386 4.88 8.91 -13.16
CA ALA A 386 6.32 8.96 -12.98
C ALA A 386 7.01 9.29 -14.32
N GLU A 387 6.50 8.74 -15.43
CA GLU A 387 6.96 9.05 -16.78
C GLU A 387 5.82 8.95 -17.80
N GLU A 388 5.90 9.80 -18.83
CA GLU A 388 5.09 9.69 -20.05
C GLU A 388 5.83 8.83 -21.06
N LEU A 389 5.32 7.61 -21.31
CA LEU A 389 5.97 6.64 -22.18
C LEU A 389 5.68 6.90 -23.66
N ILE A 390 4.42 7.20 -23.98
CA ILE A 390 3.98 7.48 -25.35
C ILE A 390 3.03 8.65 -25.32
N HIS A 391 3.26 9.62 -26.21
CA HIS A 391 2.35 10.71 -26.47
C HIS A 391 2.26 10.94 -27.98
N ALA A 392 1.24 10.36 -28.59
CA ALA A 392 0.97 10.48 -30.01
C ALA A 392 -0.22 11.40 -30.26
N TRP A 393 0.04 12.52 -30.93
CA TRP A 393 -0.95 13.50 -31.33
C TRP A 393 -1.45 13.22 -32.75
N ASN A 394 -2.76 13.08 -32.95
CA ASN A 394 -3.44 12.90 -34.24
C ASN A 394 -2.95 11.72 -35.10
N GLY A 395 -2.44 10.66 -34.47
CA GLY A 395 -1.97 9.47 -35.16
C GLY A 395 -3.09 8.44 -35.38
N ARG A 396 -3.39 8.10 -36.64
CA ARG A 396 -4.25 6.93 -36.96
C ARG A 396 -3.65 5.61 -36.49
N ARG A 397 -2.32 5.55 -36.39
CA ARG A 397 -1.56 4.36 -35.99
C ARG A 397 -0.42 4.76 -35.08
N VAL A 398 -0.30 4.07 -33.96
CA VAL A 398 0.84 4.10 -33.03
C VAL A 398 1.55 2.77 -33.14
N LYS A 399 2.87 2.78 -33.30
CA LYS A 399 3.69 1.57 -33.30
C LYS A 399 5.02 1.89 -32.64
N GLU A 400 5.04 1.75 -31.33
CA GLU A 400 6.17 2.15 -30.49
C GLU A 400 6.71 0.97 -29.69
N LYS A 401 7.94 1.12 -29.22
CA LYS A 401 8.57 0.22 -28.26
C LYS A 401 9.10 1.05 -27.12
N VAL A 402 8.64 0.78 -25.91
CA VAL A 402 9.04 1.51 -24.70
C VAL A 402 9.59 0.54 -23.68
N ARG A 403 10.59 0.97 -22.90
CA ARG A 403 11.09 0.19 -21.77
C ARG A 403 10.30 0.56 -20.54
N ILE A 404 9.88 -0.45 -19.79
CA ILE A 404 9.26 -0.26 -18.49
C ILE A 404 10.19 -0.81 -17.40
N PRO A 405 10.32 -0.11 -16.26
CA PRO A 405 11.14 -0.57 -15.15
C PRO A 405 10.55 -1.84 -14.52
N GLU A 406 11.31 -2.41 -13.58
CA GLU A 406 10.81 -3.47 -12.72
C GLU A 406 9.60 -2.98 -11.92
N GLY A 407 8.59 -3.84 -11.81
CA GLY A 407 7.38 -3.59 -11.05
C GLY A 407 7.64 -3.55 -9.53
N PRO A 408 6.64 -3.12 -8.74
CA PRO A 408 5.28 -2.79 -9.16
C PRO A 408 5.20 -1.46 -9.93
N LEU A 409 4.43 -1.44 -11.02
CA LEU A 409 4.07 -0.22 -11.77
C LEU A 409 2.67 -0.33 -12.38
N LEU A 410 1.98 0.82 -12.48
CA LEU A 410 0.76 0.92 -13.25
C LEU A 410 1.12 1.39 -14.65
N LEU A 411 0.52 0.79 -15.67
CA LEU A 411 0.51 1.34 -17.02
C LEU A 411 -0.90 1.87 -17.29
N VAL A 412 -0.99 3.15 -17.60
CA VAL A 412 -2.25 3.87 -17.69
C VAL A 412 -2.39 4.47 -19.08
N ILE A 413 -3.40 4.03 -19.81
CA ILE A 413 -3.77 4.65 -21.08
C ILE A 413 -4.68 5.83 -20.75
N ASP A 414 -4.09 7.00 -20.51
CA ASP A 414 -4.83 8.18 -20.06
C ASP A 414 -5.76 8.75 -21.13
N LYS A 415 -5.40 8.63 -22.41
CA LYS A 415 -6.22 9.12 -23.53
C LYS A 415 -6.09 8.14 -24.68
N SER A 416 -7.20 7.51 -25.08
CA SER A 416 -7.24 6.71 -26.30
C SER A 416 -8.66 6.46 -26.77
N ARG A 417 -8.85 6.51 -28.10
CA ARG A 417 -9.99 5.93 -28.82
C ARG A 417 -9.57 4.72 -29.67
N HIS A 418 -8.30 4.36 -29.59
CA HIS A 418 -7.69 3.34 -30.42
C HIS A 418 -8.08 1.94 -29.93
N GLU A 419 -8.18 1.01 -30.87
CA GLU A 419 -7.95 -0.41 -30.59
C GLU A 419 -6.44 -0.59 -30.43
N TRP A 420 -6.00 -1.23 -29.36
CA TRP A 420 -4.59 -1.40 -29.06
C TRP A 420 -4.23 -2.85 -28.74
N GLU A 421 -2.97 -3.17 -29.01
CA GLU A 421 -2.31 -4.43 -28.76
C GLU A 421 -0.97 -4.12 -28.08
N PHE A 422 -0.80 -4.64 -26.88
CA PHE A 422 0.39 -4.50 -26.06
C PHE A 422 1.06 -5.87 -25.97
N THR A 423 2.34 -5.95 -26.31
CA THR A 423 3.15 -7.16 -26.09
C THR A 423 4.25 -6.85 -25.10
N LEU A 424 4.29 -7.60 -24.00
CA LEU A 424 5.30 -7.47 -22.96
C LEU A 424 6.37 -8.54 -23.12
N ASP A 425 7.60 -8.11 -23.41
CA ASP A 425 8.77 -8.97 -23.53
C ASP A 425 9.75 -8.70 -22.38
N PRO A 426 10.01 -9.66 -21.48
CA PRO A 426 10.98 -9.48 -20.40
C PRO A 426 12.37 -9.16 -20.92
N LEU A 427 13.07 -8.25 -20.24
CA LEU A 427 14.48 -8.02 -20.49
C LEU A 427 15.33 -9.10 -19.78
N PRO A 428 16.46 -9.54 -20.36
CA PRO A 428 17.34 -10.52 -19.74
C PRO A 428 17.89 -10.00 -18.40
N VAL A 429 17.91 -10.88 -17.39
CA VAL A 429 18.39 -10.59 -16.02
C VAL A 429 19.85 -10.15 -16.07
N GLY A 430 20.12 -8.87 -15.77
CA GLY A 430 21.47 -8.30 -15.76
C GLY A 430 21.60 -6.95 -16.49
N GLU A 431 20.65 -6.56 -17.32
CA GLU A 431 20.54 -5.17 -17.79
C GLU A 431 19.80 -4.33 -16.75
N SER A 432 20.48 -3.96 -15.65
CA SER A 432 20.00 -2.90 -14.77
C SER A 432 19.85 -1.63 -15.62
N SER A 433 18.61 -1.15 -15.79
CA SER A 433 18.33 0.11 -16.47
C SER A 433 19.23 1.21 -15.86
N PRO A 434 20.05 1.92 -16.65
CA PRO A 434 20.87 2.98 -16.08
C PRO A 434 19.92 4.05 -15.52
N ARG A 435 20.18 4.46 -14.27
CA ARG A 435 19.59 5.65 -13.66
C ARG A 435 19.53 6.78 -14.68
N ALA A 436 18.33 7.35 -14.83
CA ALA A 436 18.00 8.65 -15.39
C ALA A 436 19.09 9.30 -16.28
N GLY A 437 18.92 9.23 -17.59
CA GLY A 437 19.78 9.99 -18.49
C GLY A 437 19.63 9.67 -19.97
N ARG A 438 18.48 10.00 -20.57
CA ARG A 438 18.41 10.58 -21.92
C ARG A 438 16.97 11.00 -22.26
N LEU A 439 16.73 12.31 -22.19
CA LEU A 439 15.68 12.97 -22.98
C LEU A 439 15.92 12.66 -24.46
N TRP A 440 15.15 11.74 -25.04
CA TRP A 440 15.14 11.55 -26.49
C TRP A 440 14.15 12.54 -27.10
N ARG A 441 14.69 13.59 -27.70
CA ARG A 441 13.93 14.60 -28.45
C ARG A 441 13.64 14.03 -29.83
N GLY A 442 12.47 13.42 -30.00
CA GLY A 442 11.94 13.08 -31.32
C GLY A 442 11.60 14.36 -32.09
N GLU A 443 12.18 14.50 -33.27
CA GLU A 443 12.13 15.67 -34.14
C GLU A 443 10.69 16.11 -34.47
N ARG A 444 10.44 17.42 -34.38
CA ARG A 444 9.25 18.03 -34.98
C ARG A 444 9.43 18.03 -36.51
N PRO A 445 8.50 17.46 -37.30
CA PRO A 445 8.43 17.82 -38.71
C PRO A 445 7.99 19.29 -38.83
N ARG A 446 8.63 19.99 -39.76
CA ARG A 446 8.49 21.43 -40.03
C ARG A 446 7.11 21.85 -40.49
#